data_AF-A0AA85BV29-F1
#
_entry.id   AF-A0AA85BV29-F1
#
_cell.length_a   1.000
_cell.length_b   1.000
_cell.length_c   1.000
_cell.angle_alpha   90.00
_cell.angle_beta   90.00
_cell.angle_gamma   90.00
#
_symmetry.space_group_name_H-M   'P 1'
#
loop_
_entity.id
_entity.type
_entity.pdbx_description
1 polymer ?
#
loop_
_entity_poly.entity_id
_entity_poly.type
_entity_poly.pdbx_seq_one_letter_code
_entity_poly.pdbx_strand_id
1 'polypeptide(L)'
;MIVVVILVVCSIISSINSSIGDLFKPRNISALKKKTVAWIVSNCHPKSPRNLYAYELSKYITVDIYGKCSQRKCQDSKCHKMLKEQYKFYLSFENSLCQDYITEKFFENALMNDVIPVVMGASIEEYKSVAPPNSFIHVDQFSSPRQLAEYLHYLDKNHTAFNEYFIWQNKWKVLSFPGRPECDFCLLANALPSLKPSWYSDINSWFDKSCQERKLKWKGSQKDFSAAIWFSNLKQNKNPVPTLTSS
;
A
#
# COMPACT_ATOMS: atom_id res chain seq x y z
N MET A 1 33.86 -1.73 -7.92
CA MET A 1 32.93 -2.24 -6.89
C MET A 1 31.69 -1.37 -6.92
N ILE A 2 30.60 -1.86 -7.50
CA ILE A 2 29.34 -1.13 -7.52
C ILE A 2 28.61 -1.51 -6.23
N VAL A 3 28.57 -0.57 -5.28
CA VAL A 3 27.69 -0.66 -4.12
C VAL A 3 26.29 -0.35 -4.63
N VAL A 4 25.49 -1.37 -4.95
CA VAL A 4 24.07 -1.14 -5.24
C VAL A 4 23.32 -1.17 -3.92
N VAL A 5 23.10 0.00 -3.35
CA VAL A 5 22.06 0.16 -2.33
C VAL A 5 20.76 0.41 -3.07
N ILE A 6 19.87 -0.57 -3.00
CA ILE A 6 18.57 -0.53 -3.65
C ILE A 6 17.65 0.27 -2.73
N LEU A 7 17.81 1.59 -2.77
CA LEU A 7 16.77 2.52 -2.32
C LEU A 7 15.75 2.64 -3.45
N VAL A 8 14.85 1.67 -3.54
CA VAL A 8 13.64 1.81 -4.39
C VAL A 8 12.62 2.73 -3.72
N VAL A 9 12.91 3.20 -2.49
CA VAL A 9 12.04 4.06 -1.72
C VAL A 9 12.72 5.42 -1.54
N CYS A 10 12.28 6.43 -2.29
CA CYS A 10 12.59 7.84 -2.01
C CYS A 10 11.90 8.35 -0.73
N SER A 11 11.23 7.48 0.02
CA SER A 11 10.51 7.83 1.23
C SER A 11 10.99 7.01 2.42
N ILE A 12 11.24 7.66 3.55
CA ILE A 12 11.61 7.01 4.81
C ILE A 12 10.71 7.49 5.93
N ILE A 13 10.69 6.74 7.03
CA ILE A 13 9.94 7.12 8.22
C ILE A 13 10.95 7.44 9.32
N SER A 14 10.87 8.66 9.83
CA SER A 14 11.79 9.17 10.85
C SER A 14 11.04 9.52 12.12
N SER A 15 11.65 9.21 13.27
CA SER A 15 11.17 9.64 14.57
C SER A 15 11.33 11.15 14.71
N ILE A 16 10.31 11.82 15.22
CA ILE A 16 10.34 13.25 15.53
C ILE A 16 11.16 13.40 16.82
N ASN A 17 12.33 14.04 16.75
CA ASN A 17 13.16 14.35 17.91
C ASN A 17 12.90 15.80 18.34
N SER A 18 11.98 16.03 19.27
CA SER A 18 11.78 17.36 19.84
C SER A 18 10.86 17.34 21.06
N SER A 19 11.20 18.18 22.03
CA SER A 19 10.48 18.65 23.21
C SER A 19 9.06 19.22 22.96
N ILE A 20 8.49 19.01 21.77
CA ILE A 20 7.12 19.38 21.36
C ILE A 20 6.18 18.22 21.74
N GLY A 21 6.19 17.87 23.02
CA GLY A 21 5.18 17.00 23.63
C GLY A 21 3.82 17.69 23.77
N ASP A 22 3.77 19.01 23.58
CA ASP A 22 2.56 19.80 23.82
C ASP A 22 1.91 20.28 22.52
N LEU A 23 0.62 19.93 22.41
CA LEU A 23 -0.35 20.22 21.34
C LEU A 23 -0.39 19.28 20.12
N PHE A 24 -0.42 17.97 20.33
CA PHE A 24 -1.14 17.09 19.40
C PHE A 24 -2.63 17.04 19.79
N LYS A 25 -3.47 17.77 19.06
CA LYS A 25 -4.93 17.53 19.09
C LYS A 25 -5.20 16.21 18.37
N PRO A 26 -5.93 15.26 18.98
CA PRO A 26 -6.38 14.07 18.27
C PRO A 26 -7.23 14.52 17.08
N ARG A 27 -6.69 14.35 15.86
CA ARG A 27 -7.44 14.63 14.63
C ARG A 27 -8.41 13.48 14.43
N ASN A 28 -9.72 13.77 14.45
CA ASN A 28 -10.73 12.80 14.06
C ASN A 28 -10.73 12.65 12.53
N ILE A 29 -9.75 11.91 12.00
CA ILE A 29 -9.57 11.69 10.55
C ILE A 29 -10.80 10.98 9.98
N SER A 30 -11.36 10.04 10.74
CA SER A 30 -12.51 9.24 10.32
C SER A 30 -13.74 10.07 9.92
N ALA A 31 -13.96 11.24 10.55
CA ALA A 31 -15.10 12.11 10.28
C ALA A 31 -15.02 12.84 8.92
N LEU A 32 -13.81 12.94 8.36
CA LEU A 32 -13.56 13.61 7.08
C LEU A 32 -13.80 12.66 5.89
N LYS A 33 -13.60 11.35 6.08
CA LYS A 33 -13.61 10.36 5.01
C LYS A 33 -15.04 9.85 4.77
N LYS A 34 -15.50 9.90 3.52
CA LYS A 34 -16.84 9.45 3.10
C LYS A 34 -16.83 8.17 2.26
N LYS A 35 -15.66 7.78 1.75
CA LYS A 35 -15.47 6.62 0.89
C LYS A 35 -14.58 5.59 1.56
N THR A 36 -14.82 4.33 1.24
CA THR A 36 -14.15 3.19 1.85
C THR A 36 -12.76 2.97 1.26
N VAL A 37 -12.67 2.40 0.05
CA VAL A 37 -11.41 1.91 -0.52
C VAL A 37 -11.14 2.58 -1.86
N ALA A 38 -9.94 3.14 -2.03
CA ALA A 38 -9.41 3.56 -3.31
C ALA A 38 -8.29 2.64 -3.80
N TRP A 39 -8.17 2.49 -5.11
CA TRP A 39 -7.03 1.85 -5.74
C TRP A 39 -6.62 2.58 -7.01
N ILE A 40 -5.40 3.10 -7.05
CA ILE A 40 -4.82 3.73 -8.25
C ILE A 40 -3.88 2.73 -8.89
N VAL A 41 -4.21 2.28 -10.10
CA VAL A 41 -3.48 1.20 -10.80
C VAL A 41 -3.25 1.57 -12.27
N SER A 42 -1.99 1.46 -12.68
CA SER A 42 -1.53 1.76 -14.04
C SER A 42 -0.97 0.55 -14.78
N ASN A 43 -0.52 -0.48 -14.06
CA ASN A 43 -0.09 -1.75 -14.64
C ASN A 43 -1.22 -2.80 -14.47
N CYS A 44 -1.89 -3.11 -15.58
CA CYS A 44 -3.05 -4.01 -15.58
C CYS A 44 -2.68 -5.50 -15.72
N HIS A 45 -1.40 -5.81 -15.91
CA HIS A 45 -0.89 -7.19 -16.01
C HIS A 45 0.33 -7.36 -15.09
N PRO A 46 0.15 -7.23 -13.76
CA PRO A 46 1.22 -7.42 -12.79
C PRO A 46 1.64 -8.89 -12.71
N LYS A 47 2.85 -9.14 -12.19
CA LYS A 47 3.30 -10.50 -11.84
C LYS A 47 2.60 -11.00 -10.57
N SER A 48 2.19 -10.10 -9.68
CA SER A 48 1.45 -10.42 -8.47
C SER A 48 -0.04 -10.74 -8.76
N PRO A 49 -0.71 -11.53 -7.89
CA PRO A 49 -2.14 -11.82 -8.01
C PRO A 49 -3.05 -10.64 -7.58
N ARG A 50 -2.51 -9.43 -7.45
CA ARG A 50 -3.21 -8.27 -6.88
C ARG A 50 -4.52 -7.94 -7.59
N ASN A 51 -4.57 -8.17 -8.89
CA ASN A 51 -5.73 -7.92 -9.72
C ASN A 51 -6.89 -8.83 -9.34
N LEU A 52 -6.61 -10.13 -9.21
CA LEU A 52 -7.57 -11.12 -8.78
C LEU A 52 -8.00 -10.87 -7.33
N TYR A 53 -7.06 -10.53 -6.44
CA TYR A 53 -7.39 -10.21 -5.05
C TYR A 53 -8.30 -8.98 -4.94
N ALA A 54 -7.99 -7.90 -5.65
CA ALA A 54 -8.82 -6.70 -5.66
C ALA A 54 -10.22 -6.96 -6.25
N TYR A 55 -10.31 -7.79 -7.29
CA TYR A 55 -11.58 -8.25 -7.85
C TYR A 55 -12.40 -9.01 -6.80
N GLU A 56 -11.81 -10.00 -6.14
CA GLU A 56 -12.48 -10.79 -5.11
C GLU A 56 -12.88 -9.93 -3.90
N LEU A 57 -12.04 -8.97 -3.50
CA LEU A 57 -12.35 -8.00 -2.46
C LEU A 57 -13.55 -7.11 -2.84
N SER A 58 -13.62 -6.67 -4.10
CA SER A 58 -14.65 -5.77 -4.60
C SER A 58 -16.08 -6.34 -4.55
N LYS A 59 -16.22 -7.66 -4.41
CA LYS A 59 -17.50 -8.34 -4.20
C LYS A 59 -18.10 -8.07 -2.82
N TYR A 60 -17.29 -7.66 -1.85
CA TYR A 60 -17.68 -7.53 -0.45
C TYR A 60 -17.54 -6.10 0.10
N ILE A 61 -16.77 -5.24 -0.57
CA ILE A 61 -16.61 -3.83 -0.21
C ILE A 61 -16.42 -3.00 -1.48
N THR A 62 -16.97 -1.77 -1.50
CA THR A 62 -16.79 -0.86 -2.63
C THR A 62 -15.32 -0.47 -2.78
N VAL A 63 -14.74 -0.76 -3.94
CA VAL A 63 -13.38 -0.37 -4.33
C VAL A 63 -13.46 0.58 -5.52
N ASP A 64 -13.14 1.86 -5.30
CA ASP A 64 -13.07 2.85 -6.37
C ASP A 64 -11.70 2.78 -7.07
N ILE A 65 -11.72 2.45 -8.36
CA ILE A 65 -10.51 2.18 -9.15
C ILE A 65 -10.21 3.33 -10.09
N TYR A 66 -8.96 3.78 -10.06
CA TYR A 66 -8.44 4.89 -10.83
C TYR A 66 -7.17 4.49 -11.60
N GLY A 67 -6.79 5.29 -12.60
CA GLY A 67 -5.54 5.12 -13.36
C GLY A 67 -5.74 4.45 -14.72
N LYS A 68 -4.67 3.95 -15.33
CA LYS A 68 -4.70 3.44 -16.72
C LYS A 68 -5.55 2.17 -16.90
N CYS A 69 -5.89 1.49 -15.81
CA CYS A 69 -6.72 0.29 -15.84
C CYS A 69 -8.23 0.58 -15.68
N SER A 70 -8.64 1.83 -15.51
CA SER A 70 -10.06 2.23 -15.50
C SER A 70 -10.29 3.50 -16.33
N GLN A 71 -11.56 3.87 -16.55
CA GLN A 71 -11.89 5.17 -17.17
C GLN A 71 -11.65 6.36 -16.22
N ARG A 72 -11.60 6.13 -14.91
CA ARG A 72 -11.41 7.19 -13.91
C ARG A 72 -9.95 7.57 -13.85
N LYS A 73 -9.61 8.69 -14.49
CA LYS A 73 -8.25 9.23 -14.46
C LYS A 73 -7.93 9.77 -13.06
N CYS A 74 -6.68 9.58 -12.68
CA CYS A 74 -6.10 10.22 -11.51
C CYS A 74 -4.71 10.66 -11.92
N GLN A 75 -4.50 11.99 -11.97
CA GLN A 75 -3.23 12.62 -12.33
C GLN A 75 -2.76 13.50 -11.17
N ASP A 76 -1.50 13.33 -10.80
CA ASP A 76 -0.70 14.22 -9.94
C ASP A 76 -1.31 14.56 -8.57
N SER A 77 -1.06 15.77 -8.07
CA SER A 77 -1.42 16.26 -6.73
C SER A 77 -2.91 16.20 -6.41
N LYS A 78 -3.78 16.24 -7.43
CA LYS A 78 -5.23 16.09 -7.25
C LYS A 78 -5.59 14.69 -6.72
N CYS A 79 -4.81 13.66 -7.05
CA CYS A 79 -4.99 12.32 -6.53
C CYS A 79 -4.73 12.23 -5.04
N HIS A 80 -3.58 12.75 -4.60
CA HIS A 80 -3.19 12.73 -3.20
C HIS A 80 -4.22 13.50 -2.35
N LYS A 81 -4.65 14.68 -2.82
CA LYS A 81 -5.74 15.42 -2.19
C LYS A 81 -7.04 14.61 -2.09
N MET A 82 -7.45 13.97 -3.20
CA MET A 82 -8.65 13.11 -3.20
C MET A 82 -8.54 11.95 -2.22
N LEU A 83 -7.41 11.23 -2.20
CA LEU A 83 -7.14 10.15 -1.25
C LEU A 83 -7.27 10.66 0.19
N LYS A 84 -6.60 11.79 0.47
CA LYS A 84 -6.58 12.42 1.78
C LYS A 84 -7.94 12.91 2.25
N GLU A 85 -8.76 13.46 1.38
CA GLU A 85 -10.04 14.04 1.79
C GLU A 85 -11.17 13.01 1.79
N GLN A 86 -11.12 11.99 0.93
CA GLN A 86 -12.30 11.16 0.67
C GLN A 86 -12.20 9.74 1.21
N TYR A 87 -11.01 9.13 1.22
CA TYR A 87 -10.86 7.68 1.43
C TYR A 87 -10.29 7.30 2.79
N LYS A 88 -10.86 6.22 3.36
CA LYS A 88 -10.36 5.58 4.58
C LYS A 88 -9.20 4.65 4.32
N PHE A 89 -9.30 3.85 3.26
CA PHE A 89 -8.33 2.83 2.90
C PHE A 89 -7.80 3.03 1.49
N TYR A 90 -6.53 2.67 1.29
CA TYR A 90 -5.91 2.63 -0.02
C TYR A 90 -5.27 1.26 -0.25
N LEU A 91 -5.53 0.64 -1.41
CA LEU A 91 -4.90 -0.62 -1.77
C LEU A 91 -3.46 -0.35 -2.24
N SER A 92 -2.50 -0.47 -1.33
CA SER A 92 -1.07 -0.37 -1.58
C SER A 92 -0.52 -1.71 -2.11
N PHE A 93 -1.10 -2.20 -3.21
CA PHE A 93 -0.77 -3.50 -3.78
C PHE A 93 0.37 -3.41 -4.81
N GLU A 94 1.46 -4.12 -4.53
CA GLU A 94 2.66 -4.10 -5.35
C GLU A 94 2.55 -4.96 -6.61
N ASN A 95 3.31 -4.59 -7.63
CA ASN A 95 3.28 -5.24 -8.94
C ASN A 95 3.79 -6.69 -8.89
N SER A 96 4.57 -7.02 -7.87
CA SER A 96 5.22 -8.31 -7.66
C SER A 96 5.27 -8.60 -6.16
N LEU A 97 5.29 -9.88 -5.78
CA LEU A 97 5.47 -10.31 -4.40
C LEU A 97 6.96 -10.54 -4.18
N CYS A 98 7.73 -9.50 -3.88
CA CYS A 98 9.18 -9.60 -3.73
C CYS A 98 9.63 -9.10 -2.35
N GLN A 99 10.72 -9.68 -1.87
CA GLN A 99 11.41 -9.19 -0.68
C GLN A 99 11.82 -7.72 -0.87
N ASP A 100 11.66 -6.92 0.18
CA ASP A 100 12.02 -5.51 0.30
C ASP A 100 11.32 -4.58 -0.72
N TYR A 101 10.38 -5.09 -1.52
CA TYR A 101 9.67 -4.32 -2.54
C TYR A 101 8.44 -3.62 -1.94
N ILE A 102 8.67 -2.51 -1.25
CA ILE A 102 7.64 -1.63 -0.67
C ILE A 102 7.83 -0.23 -1.24
N THR A 103 6.86 0.31 -1.99
CA THR A 103 7.10 1.50 -2.83
C THR A 103 6.26 2.71 -2.44
N GLU A 104 6.20 3.73 -3.31
CA GLU A 104 5.39 4.95 -3.21
C GLU A 104 3.92 4.68 -2.87
N LYS A 105 3.40 3.50 -3.23
CA LYS A 105 2.03 3.09 -2.90
C LYS A 105 1.78 3.03 -1.40
N PHE A 106 2.78 2.60 -0.64
CA PHE A 106 2.69 2.51 0.81
C PHE A 106 2.94 3.87 1.48
N PHE A 107 4.07 4.50 1.13
CA PHE A 107 4.52 5.73 1.79
C PHE A 107 3.76 6.97 1.30
N GLU A 108 3.83 7.26 0.01
CA GLU A 108 3.35 8.52 -0.57
C GLU A 108 1.84 8.49 -0.78
N ASN A 109 1.29 7.44 -1.39
CA ASN A 109 -0.14 7.40 -1.69
C ASN A 109 -1.01 7.21 -0.45
N ALA A 110 -0.52 6.49 0.57
CA ALA A 110 -1.30 6.17 1.77
C ALA A 110 -0.85 6.95 3.02
N LEU A 111 0.32 6.62 3.59
CA LEU A 111 0.73 7.14 4.90
C LEU A 111 0.85 8.67 4.94
N MET A 112 1.39 9.30 3.89
CA MET A 112 1.48 10.77 3.78
C MET A 112 0.12 11.46 3.62
N ASN A 113 -0.91 10.72 3.23
CA ASN A 113 -2.23 11.24 2.88
C ASN A 113 -3.29 10.92 3.94
N ASP A 114 -2.91 10.56 5.17
CA ASP A 114 -3.87 10.24 6.24
C ASP A 114 -4.87 9.13 5.79
N VAL A 115 -4.37 8.12 5.07
CA VAL A 115 -5.14 6.95 4.60
C VAL A 115 -4.48 5.68 5.12
N ILE A 116 -5.28 4.70 5.58
CA ILE A 116 -4.74 3.43 6.05
C ILE A 116 -4.34 2.57 4.83
N PRO A 117 -3.06 2.21 4.67
CA PRO A 117 -2.63 1.31 3.61
C PRO A 117 -3.08 -0.13 3.89
N VAL A 118 -3.75 -0.71 2.91
CA VAL A 118 -4.02 -2.15 2.82
C VAL A 118 -2.98 -2.74 1.88
N VAL A 119 -2.02 -3.50 2.41
CA VAL A 119 -0.78 -3.86 1.72
C VAL A 119 -0.77 -5.30 1.22
N MET A 120 -0.18 -5.49 0.04
CA MET A 120 0.14 -6.78 -0.57
C MET A 120 1.45 -6.62 -1.36
N GLY A 121 2.47 -7.40 -1.02
CA GLY A 121 3.79 -7.30 -1.62
C GLY A 121 4.80 -8.14 -0.82
N ALA A 122 5.67 -7.46 -0.08
CA ALA A 122 6.57 -8.04 0.90
C ALA A 122 5.82 -8.79 2.04
N SER A 123 6.55 -9.46 2.94
CA SER A 123 5.97 -10.11 4.13
C SER A 123 5.51 -9.11 5.19
N ILE A 124 4.72 -9.60 6.17
CA ILE A 124 4.26 -8.77 7.29
C ILE A 124 5.45 -8.21 8.08
N GLU A 125 6.50 -9.00 8.23
CA GLU A 125 7.71 -8.71 8.99
C GLU A 125 8.53 -7.60 8.31
N GLU A 126 8.60 -7.62 6.98
CA GLU A 126 9.26 -6.57 6.18
C GLU A 126 8.48 -5.26 6.22
N TYR A 127 7.14 -5.30 6.15
CA TYR A 127 6.36 -4.09 6.39
C TYR A 127 6.54 -3.56 7.81
N LYS A 128 6.60 -4.44 8.83
CA LYS A 128 6.86 -4.03 10.23
C LYS A 128 8.24 -3.42 10.43
N SER A 129 9.24 -3.78 9.64
CA SER A 129 10.60 -3.23 9.78
C SER A 129 10.71 -1.79 9.28
N VAL A 130 9.86 -1.39 8.34
CA VAL A 130 9.88 -0.05 7.73
C VAL A 130 8.71 0.85 8.17
N ALA A 131 7.64 0.28 8.71
CA ALA A 131 6.42 0.99 9.06
C ALA A 131 6.34 1.31 10.56
N PRO A 132 5.68 2.42 10.95
CA PRO A 132 5.37 2.67 12.34
C PRO A 132 4.44 1.55 12.87
N PRO A 133 4.49 1.26 14.18
CA PRO A 133 3.59 0.29 14.78
C PRO A 133 2.11 0.65 14.50
N ASN A 134 1.30 -0.38 14.22
CA ASN A 134 -0.14 -0.24 13.98
C ASN A 134 -0.53 0.80 12.91
N SER A 135 0.23 0.88 11.80
CA SER A 135 0.00 1.87 10.74
C SER A 135 -0.55 1.31 9.43
N PHE A 136 -0.71 -0.02 9.32
CA PHE A 136 -1.11 -0.69 8.08
C PHE A 136 -1.91 -1.98 8.34
N ILE A 137 -2.61 -2.43 7.31
CA ILE A 137 -3.36 -3.69 7.29
C ILE A 137 -2.75 -4.57 6.20
N HIS A 138 -2.30 -5.76 6.56
CA HIS A 138 -1.69 -6.69 5.61
C HIS A 138 -2.66 -7.80 5.22
N VAL A 139 -2.78 -8.11 3.93
CA VAL A 139 -3.71 -9.13 3.40
C VAL A 139 -3.56 -10.50 4.09
N ASP A 140 -2.33 -10.95 4.34
CA ASP A 140 -2.05 -12.23 5.01
C ASP A 140 -2.45 -12.32 6.50
N GLN A 141 -2.91 -11.22 7.11
CA GLN A 141 -3.56 -11.30 8.43
C GLN A 141 -4.91 -12.02 8.33
N PHE A 142 -5.50 -12.08 7.13
CA PHE A 142 -6.82 -12.64 6.86
C PHE A 142 -6.73 -13.93 6.06
N SER A 143 -7.72 -14.80 6.23
CA SER A 143 -7.83 -16.04 5.46
C SER A 143 -8.34 -15.82 4.02
N SER A 144 -9.08 -14.73 3.78
CA SER A 144 -9.70 -14.43 2.49
C SER A 144 -9.98 -12.93 2.30
N PRO A 145 -10.17 -12.47 1.04
CA PRO A 145 -10.64 -11.11 0.74
C PRO A 145 -11.95 -10.73 1.43
N ARG A 146 -12.86 -11.70 1.65
CA ARG A 146 -14.11 -11.49 2.39
C ARG A 146 -13.85 -11.11 3.84
N GLN A 147 -12.98 -11.85 4.52
CA GLN A 147 -12.65 -11.59 5.92
C GLN A 147 -11.90 -10.25 6.08
N LEU A 148 -11.07 -9.89 5.11
CA LEU A 148 -10.50 -8.54 5.04
C LEU A 148 -11.61 -7.48 4.88
N ALA A 149 -12.56 -7.67 3.95
CA ALA A 149 -13.67 -6.72 3.78
C ALA A 149 -14.51 -6.56 5.05
N GLU A 150 -14.78 -7.63 5.78
CA GLU A 150 -15.48 -7.60 7.07
C GLU A 150 -14.73 -6.73 8.09
N TYR A 151 -13.40 -6.85 8.15
CA TYR A 151 -12.56 -6.00 9.00
C TYR A 151 -12.56 -4.53 8.57
N LEU A 152 -12.51 -4.26 7.26
CA LEU A 152 -12.58 -2.90 6.74
C LEU A 152 -13.95 -2.25 7.03
N HIS A 153 -15.05 -3.01 6.96
CA HIS A 153 -16.38 -2.55 7.37
C HIS A 153 -16.47 -2.27 8.87
N TYR A 154 -15.83 -3.08 9.71
CA TYR A 154 -15.73 -2.82 11.14
C TYR A 154 -15.04 -1.47 11.39
N LEU A 155 -13.88 -1.24 10.76
CA LEU A 155 -13.15 0.04 10.87
C LEU A 155 -13.91 1.22 10.26
N ASP A 156 -14.67 1.00 9.19
CA ASP A 156 -15.51 2.05 8.60
C ASP A 156 -16.59 2.53 9.59
N LYS A 157 -17.20 1.62 10.34
CA LYS A 157 -18.25 1.92 11.32
C LYS A 157 -17.72 2.34 12.68
N ASN A 158 -16.51 1.89 13.06
CA ASN A 158 -15.90 2.19 14.35
C ASN A 158 -14.82 3.28 14.21
N HIS A 159 -15.25 4.52 14.42
CA HIS A 159 -14.39 5.70 14.36
C HIS A 159 -13.19 5.65 15.33
N THR A 160 -13.37 5.07 16.53
CA THR A 160 -12.29 4.92 17.51
C THR A 160 -11.21 3.97 16.99
N ALA A 161 -11.60 2.76 16.60
CA ALA A 161 -10.67 1.76 16.06
C ALA A 161 -9.98 2.24 14.77
N PHE A 162 -10.67 3.00 13.92
CA PHE A 162 -10.05 3.61 12.74
C PHE A 162 -8.98 4.64 13.12
N ASN A 163 -9.27 5.53 14.07
CA ASN A 163 -8.34 6.60 14.44
C ASN A 163 -7.10 6.06 15.18
N GLU A 164 -7.15 4.86 15.78
CA GLU A 164 -5.98 4.20 16.39
C GLU A 164 -4.84 3.95 15.38
N TYR A 165 -5.16 3.78 14.10
CA TYR A 165 -4.17 3.61 13.03
C TYR A 165 -3.31 4.85 12.74
N PHE A 166 -3.62 5.99 13.36
CA PHE A 166 -2.90 7.25 13.15
C PHE A 166 -2.16 7.73 14.41
N ILE A 167 -2.21 6.99 15.52
CA ILE A 167 -1.50 7.33 16.77
C ILE A 167 0.02 7.48 16.53
N TRP A 168 0.57 6.70 15.60
CA TRP A 168 1.98 6.77 15.26
C TRP A 168 2.43 8.16 14.77
N GLN A 169 1.53 8.97 14.19
CA GLN A 169 1.86 10.31 13.70
C GLN A 169 2.33 11.27 14.80
N ASN A 170 2.07 10.93 16.06
CA ASN A 170 2.56 11.67 17.22
C ASN A 170 4.08 11.53 17.40
N LYS A 171 4.66 10.44 16.88
CA LYS A 171 6.08 10.10 17.06
C LYS A 171 6.86 10.06 15.76
N TRP A 172 6.20 9.82 14.62
CA TRP A 172 6.88 9.60 13.36
C TRP A 172 6.33 10.48 12.24
N LYS A 173 7.18 10.80 11.27
CA LYS A 173 6.78 11.41 10.00
C LYS A 173 7.33 10.60 8.83
N VAL A 174 6.55 10.51 7.77
CA VAL A 174 7.03 10.06 6.48
C VAL A 174 7.72 11.25 5.81
N LEU A 175 8.96 11.06 5.38
CA LEU A 175 9.74 12.01 4.60
C LEU A 175 9.84 11.46 3.18
N SER A 176 9.61 12.28 2.16
CA SER A 176 9.84 11.92 0.75
C SER A 176 10.91 12.86 0.20
N PHE A 177 11.86 12.30 -0.54
CA PHE A 177 12.98 12.97 -1.16
C PHE A 177 12.90 12.81 -2.69
N PRO A 178 11.87 13.38 -3.34
CA PRO A 178 11.75 13.24 -4.78
C PRO A 178 12.90 14.00 -5.46
N GLY A 179 13.69 13.26 -6.26
CA GLY A 179 14.63 13.85 -7.21
C GLY A 179 15.92 14.44 -6.61
N ARG A 180 16.39 13.94 -5.46
CA ARG A 180 17.70 14.32 -4.90
C ARG A 180 18.54 13.09 -4.49
N PRO A 181 18.97 12.27 -5.46
CA PRO A 181 19.78 11.08 -5.18
C PRO A 181 21.05 11.41 -4.37
N GLU A 182 21.61 12.61 -4.52
CA GLU A 182 22.75 13.10 -3.73
C GLU A 182 22.46 13.17 -2.23
N CYS A 183 21.24 13.52 -1.83
CA CYS A 183 20.81 13.54 -0.43
C CYS A 183 20.64 12.10 0.09
N ASP A 184 20.08 11.21 -0.73
CA ASP A 184 19.89 9.80 -0.39
C ASP A 184 21.23 9.09 -0.18
N PHE A 185 22.21 9.33 -1.06
CA PHE A 185 23.57 8.80 -0.90
C PHE A 185 24.29 9.40 0.32
N CYS A 186 24.08 10.68 0.63
CA CYS A 186 24.67 11.31 1.81
C CYS A 186 24.09 10.73 3.11
N LEU A 187 22.76 10.58 3.20
CA LEU A 187 22.09 9.94 4.34
C LEU A 187 22.57 8.51 4.52
N LEU A 188 22.62 7.76 3.42
CA LEU A 188 23.14 6.40 3.42
C LEU A 188 24.59 6.36 3.93
N ALA A 189 25.48 7.21 3.41
CA ALA A 189 26.88 7.25 3.82
C ALA A 189 27.05 7.52 5.33
N ASN A 190 26.20 8.37 5.90
CA ASN A 190 26.19 8.62 7.34
C ASN A 190 25.61 7.45 8.15
N ALA A 191 24.68 6.68 7.57
CA ALA A 191 24.09 5.50 8.21
C ALA A 191 24.95 4.23 8.05
N LEU A 192 25.83 4.17 7.05
CA LEU A 192 26.65 2.99 6.71
C LEU A 192 27.38 2.38 7.91
N PRO A 193 27.97 3.13 8.86
CA PRO A 193 28.64 2.53 10.02
C PRO A 193 27.70 1.72 10.93
N SER A 194 26.41 2.03 10.90
CA SER A 194 25.37 1.33 11.68
C SER A 194 24.70 0.20 10.89
N LEU A 195 24.95 0.11 9.58
CA LEU A 195 24.38 -0.92 8.71
C LEU A 195 25.38 -2.06 8.55
N LYS A 196 24.90 -3.30 8.60
CA LYS A 196 25.73 -4.45 8.21
C LYS A 196 25.90 -4.43 6.69
N PRO A 197 27.13 -4.39 6.15
CA PRO A 197 27.33 -4.41 4.71
C PRO A 197 26.87 -5.76 4.15
N SER A 198 26.16 -5.71 3.02
CA SER A 198 25.74 -6.87 2.23
C SER A 198 26.24 -6.70 0.80
N TRP A 199 26.69 -7.79 0.18
CA TRP A 199 27.16 -7.81 -1.20
C TRP A 199 26.41 -8.86 -2.02
N TYR A 200 26.12 -8.51 -3.26
CA TYR A 200 25.48 -9.41 -4.23
C TYR A 200 26.35 -9.45 -5.48
N SER A 201 26.75 -10.64 -5.91
CA SER A 201 27.59 -10.83 -7.11
C SER A 201 26.82 -10.60 -8.40
N ASP A 202 25.51 -10.80 -8.38
CA ASP A 202 24.60 -10.58 -9.49
C ASP A 202 23.30 -9.97 -8.97
N ILE A 203 23.06 -8.72 -9.33
CA ILE A 203 21.87 -7.98 -8.94
C ILE A 203 20.59 -8.53 -9.56
N ASN A 204 20.67 -9.04 -10.80
CA ASN A 204 19.50 -9.61 -11.47
C ASN A 204 19.12 -10.91 -10.78
N SER A 205 20.11 -11.77 -10.49
CA SER A 205 19.85 -13.00 -9.73
C SER A 205 19.28 -12.72 -8.34
N TRP A 206 19.80 -11.71 -7.63
CA TRP A 206 19.24 -11.33 -6.33
C TRP A 206 17.78 -10.88 -6.45
N PHE A 207 17.48 -10.01 -7.42
CA PHE A 207 16.14 -9.48 -7.63
C PHE A 207 15.14 -10.56 -8.08
N ASP A 208 15.55 -11.46 -8.96
CA ASP A 208 14.65 -12.54 -9.41
C ASP A 208 14.36 -13.52 -8.28
N LYS A 209 15.36 -13.85 -7.45
CA LYS A 209 15.18 -14.73 -6.28
C LYS A 209 14.27 -14.11 -5.23
N SER A 210 14.38 -12.80 -4.99
CA SER A 210 13.56 -12.11 -4.01
C SER A 210 12.06 -12.21 -4.29
N CYS A 211 11.67 -12.46 -5.55
CA CYS A 211 10.30 -12.59 -6.01
C CYS A 211 9.76 -14.02 -6.07
N GLN A 212 10.57 -15.05 -5.77
CA GLN A 212 10.19 -16.47 -6.00
C GLN A 212 9.57 -17.16 -4.77
N GLU A 213 10.01 -16.79 -3.57
CA GLU A 213 9.64 -17.52 -2.35
C GLU A 213 8.36 -17.01 -1.69
N ARG A 214 8.01 -15.74 -1.95
CA ARG A 214 6.89 -15.07 -1.29
C ARG A 214 5.54 -15.59 -1.80
N LYS A 215 4.81 -16.29 -0.93
CA LYS A 215 3.45 -16.80 -1.20
C LYS A 215 2.43 -16.17 -0.27
N LEU A 216 1.30 -15.70 -0.82
CA LEU A 216 0.18 -15.21 -0.01
C LEU A 216 -0.48 -16.36 0.75
N LYS A 217 -1.06 -16.04 1.90
CA LYS A 217 -1.90 -16.95 2.68
C LYS A 217 -3.15 -17.35 1.90
N TRP A 218 -3.74 -16.40 1.19
CA TRP A 218 -4.86 -16.64 0.30
C TRP A 218 -4.36 -17.21 -1.04
N LYS A 219 -4.85 -18.41 -1.39
CA LYS A 219 -4.41 -19.15 -2.59
C LYS A 219 -5.22 -18.85 -3.86
N GLY A 220 -6.30 -18.08 -3.76
CA GLY A 220 -7.22 -17.81 -4.86
C GLY A 220 -8.00 -19.04 -5.32
N SER A 221 -9.12 -18.81 -5.99
CA SER A 221 -9.72 -19.81 -6.90
C SER A 221 -9.24 -19.48 -8.31
N GLN A 222 -8.76 -20.47 -9.07
CA GLN A 222 -8.23 -20.34 -10.45
C GLN A 222 -9.24 -19.75 -11.45
N LYS A 223 -9.52 -18.45 -11.37
CA LYS A 223 -10.34 -17.71 -12.34
C LYS A 223 -9.67 -16.38 -12.68
N ASP A 224 -8.44 -16.43 -13.18
CA ASP A 224 -7.74 -15.27 -13.76
C ASP A 224 -8.56 -14.58 -14.87
N PHE A 225 -9.42 -15.34 -15.55
CA PHE A 225 -10.36 -14.84 -16.55
C PHE A 225 -11.30 -13.76 -16.00
N SER A 226 -11.73 -13.86 -14.74
CA SER A 226 -12.67 -12.91 -14.14
C SER A 226 -12.05 -11.53 -13.90
N ALA A 227 -10.77 -11.48 -13.51
CA ALA A 227 -10.07 -10.20 -13.29
C ALA A 227 -9.76 -9.47 -14.61
N ALA A 228 -9.42 -10.21 -15.67
CA ALA A 228 -9.18 -9.63 -17.00
C ALA A 228 -10.47 -9.03 -17.61
N ILE A 229 -11.59 -9.76 -17.49
CA ILE A 229 -12.91 -9.24 -17.89
C ILE A 229 -13.28 -8.03 -17.05
N TRP A 230 -13.01 -8.06 -15.74
CA TRP A 230 -13.32 -6.96 -14.85
C TRP A 230 -12.67 -5.64 -15.29
N PHE A 231 -11.37 -5.63 -15.59
CA PHE A 231 -10.72 -4.43 -16.12
C PHE A 231 -11.25 -4.01 -17.49
N SER A 232 -11.62 -4.97 -18.34
CA SER A 232 -12.24 -4.68 -19.63
C SER A 232 -13.58 -3.96 -19.47
N ASN A 233 -14.39 -4.37 -18.49
CA ASN A 233 -15.65 -3.73 -18.13
C ASN A 233 -15.45 -2.34 -17.51
N LEU A 234 -14.48 -2.19 -16.60
CA LEU A 234 -14.10 -0.90 -16.01
C LEU A 234 -13.67 0.13 -17.07
N LYS A 235 -12.99 -0.34 -18.12
CA LYS A 235 -12.62 0.50 -19.28
C LYS A 235 -13.81 0.84 -20.18
N GLN A 236 -14.93 0.13 -20.10
CA GLN A 236 -16.14 0.41 -20.89
C GLN A 236 -17.22 1.12 -20.07
N ASN A 237 -16.91 1.50 -18.82
CA ASN A 237 -17.88 2.07 -17.87
C ASN A 237 -19.12 1.18 -17.65
N LYS A 238 -18.98 -0.14 -17.88
CA LYS A 238 -20.01 -1.14 -17.61
C LYS A 238 -19.95 -1.55 -16.13
N ASN A 239 -21.10 -1.89 -15.54
CA ASN A 239 -21.24 -2.18 -14.11
C ASN A 239 -20.10 -3.07 -13.58
N PRO A 240 -19.40 -2.66 -12.50
CA PRO A 240 -18.06 -3.17 -12.22
C PRO A 240 -18.05 -4.50 -11.48
N VAL A 241 -19.14 -5.01 -10.92
CA VAL A 241 -19.11 -6.28 -10.17
C VAL A 241 -20.39 -7.06 -10.49
N PRO A 242 -20.32 -8.33 -10.94
CA PRO A 242 -21.53 -9.15 -11.06
C PRO A 242 -22.15 -9.28 -9.68
N THR A 243 -23.41 -8.91 -9.53
CA THR A 243 -24.21 -9.29 -8.36
C THR A 243 -24.17 -10.81 -8.26
N LEU A 244 -23.65 -11.33 -7.14
CA LEU A 244 -23.78 -12.74 -6.82
C LEU A 244 -25.27 -13.02 -6.70
N THR A 245 -25.85 -13.68 -7.71
CA THR A 245 -27.14 -14.35 -7.54
C THR A 245 -26.91 -15.45 -6.51
N SER A 246 -27.50 -15.29 -5.34
CA SER A 246 -27.63 -16.35 -4.34
C SER A 246 -28.40 -17.50 -4.97
N SER A 247 -27.70 -18.58 -5.29
CA SER A 247 -28.28 -19.89 -5.56
C SER A 247 -28.06 -20.78 -4.36
#